data_AF-A0A3A8HTM6-F1
#
_entry.id   AF-A0A3A8HTM6-F1
#
_cell.length_a   1.000
_cell.length_b   1.000
_cell.length_c   1.000
_cell.angle_alpha   90.00
_cell.angle_beta   90.00
_cell.angle_gamma   90.00
#
_symmetry.space_group_name_H-M   'P 1'
#
loop_
_entity.id
_entity.type
_entity.pdbx_description
1 polymer ?
#
loop_
_entity_poly.entity_id
_entity_poly.type
_entity_poly.pdbx_seq_one_letter_code
_entity_poly.pdbx_strand_id
1 'polypeptide(L)'
;MAKNYFDLYARVAEGLWCLGHPLDAQRRELDDPWQFSIGEPAHFKGQIKLPLDLEGESRDFSHAAFGTPVVNAKLAALFQELAPNDIELIPVEVDSHEGPYFILNVLRKFTCIDTEASAEVDYWTEEDGLPEKVGKLFSISGMRIDPSKVSDANVFRPSEWKGSLIVSEEIKDAMDRSGITGAVFESVTGPPTFDPVRRAETKRRAELWHQARNARAAEWRGLGTMSDDLYIPPVVGGPWPGERQNWIAVRRPDGGMLIVTDGLSDPFNNILDRPTVGFGLELAIETPEPLGEVWKSWPVHLLERVAYEVAEFEKLRVSLANGTLSMEVDGVGMPETLVTPEGRVAVLIGMETDSLPSRFTLPGGEVRLLTVKVLMPAELKWLLQQGKGAAAELIRRFKAAGETHLSRSWRQPVVS
;
A
#
# COMPACT_ATOMS: atom_id res chain seq x y z
N MET A 1 40.69 11.19 -1.25
CA MET A 1 39.37 11.70 -1.70
C MET A 1 38.34 10.64 -1.39
N ALA A 2 37.12 11.01 -0.98
CA ALA A 2 36.06 10.03 -0.81
C ALA A 2 35.71 9.41 -2.18
N LYS A 3 35.59 8.09 -2.25
CA LYS A 3 35.27 7.37 -3.48
C LYS A 3 33.77 7.56 -3.78
N ASN A 4 33.44 7.90 -5.01
CA ASN A 4 32.04 7.95 -5.45
C ASN A 4 31.58 6.54 -5.85
N TYR A 5 30.31 6.25 -5.62
CA TYR A 5 29.68 4.98 -5.93
C TYR A 5 28.36 5.18 -6.67
N PHE A 6 28.02 4.19 -7.49
CA PHE A 6 26.85 4.20 -8.36
C PHE A 6 26.11 2.87 -8.25
N ASP A 7 24.78 2.92 -8.19
CA ASP A 7 23.95 1.75 -8.46
C ASP A 7 23.96 1.49 -9.97
N LEU A 8 24.35 0.28 -10.34
CA LEU A 8 24.45 -0.20 -11.72
C LEU A 8 23.27 -1.12 -12.01
N TYR A 9 22.44 -0.73 -12.98
CA TYR A 9 21.32 -1.54 -13.43
C TYR A 9 21.17 -1.52 -14.95
N ALA A 10 20.45 -2.51 -15.47
CA ALA A 10 20.30 -2.68 -16.90
C ALA A 10 19.35 -1.60 -17.46
N ARG A 11 19.73 -1.03 -18.61
CA ARG A 11 18.85 -0.19 -19.40
C ARG A 11 17.73 -1.06 -19.98
N VAL A 12 16.49 -0.73 -19.62
CA VAL A 12 15.29 -1.33 -20.22
C VAL A 12 14.73 -0.33 -21.23
N ALA A 13 14.64 -0.72 -22.49
CA ALA A 13 14.10 0.09 -23.57
C ALA A 13 13.53 -0.82 -24.68
N GLU A 14 12.59 -0.30 -25.45
CA GLU A 14 12.04 -0.99 -26.62
C GLU A 14 13.16 -1.36 -27.61
N GLY A 15 13.09 -2.56 -28.17
CA GLY A 15 14.08 -3.10 -29.12
C GLY A 15 15.32 -3.73 -28.48
N LEU A 16 15.48 -3.67 -27.16
CA LEU A 16 16.51 -4.44 -26.44
C LEU A 16 16.00 -5.83 -26.10
N TRP A 17 16.92 -6.80 -26.06
CA TRP A 17 16.57 -8.16 -25.63
C TRP A 17 16.11 -8.20 -24.16
N CYS A 18 15.34 -9.23 -23.81
CA CYS A 18 15.08 -9.58 -22.41
C CYS A 18 15.48 -11.05 -22.19
N LEU A 19 16.40 -11.25 -21.25
CA LEU A 19 16.87 -12.57 -20.85
C LEU A 19 15.90 -13.14 -19.80
N GLY A 20 15.48 -14.38 -20.01
CA GLY A 20 14.48 -15.03 -19.18
C GLY A 20 15.04 -15.73 -17.95
N HIS A 21 14.26 -16.67 -17.43
CA HIS A 21 14.62 -17.47 -16.27
C HIS A 21 15.87 -18.32 -16.53
N PRO A 22 16.91 -18.30 -15.66
CA PRO A 22 18.05 -19.20 -15.78
C PRO A 22 17.63 -20.66 -15.79
N LEU A 23 18.13 -21.43 -16.76
CA LEU A 23 17.81 -22.84 -16.94
C LEU A 23 19.06 -23.71 -16.74
N ASP A 24 18.86 -24.95 -16.31
CA ASP A 24 19.90 -25.97 -16.31
C ASP A 24 20.21 -26.51 -17.72
N ALA A 25 21.17 -27.45 -17.81
CA ALA A 25 21.55 -28.09 -19.06
C ALA A 25 20.39 -28.80 -19.78
N GLN A 26 19.40 -29.28 -19.03
CA GLN A 26 18.18 -29.95 -19.50
C GLN A 26 17.04 -28.95 -19.79
N ARG A 27 17.30 -27.65 -19.73
CA ARG A 27 16.33 -26.55 -19.94
C ARG A 27 15.21 -26.51 -18.88
N ARG A 28 15.48 -26.97 -17.67
CA ARG A 28 14.57 -26.80 -16.52
C ARG A 28 14.94 -25.51 -15.80
N GLU A 29 13.94 -24.77 -15.33
CA GLU A 29 14.14 -23.58 -14.50
C GLU A 29 14.97 -23.94 -13.26
N LEU A 30 15.94 -23.10 -12.92
CA LEU A 30 16.68 -23.26 -11.66
C LEU A 30 15.76 -22.98 -10.47
N ASP A 31 15.73 -23.87 -9.48
CA ASP A 31 14.85 -23.69 -8.31
C ASP A 31 15.23 -22.47 -7.46
N ASP A 32 16.52 -22.10 -7.41
CA ASP A 32 17.02 -20.94 -6.66
C ASP A 32 17.84 -20.00 -7.58
N PRO A 33 17.18 -19.16 -8.40
CA PRO A 33 17.86 -18.15 -9.20
C PRO A 33 18.40 -16.98 -8.36
N TRP A 34 17.90 -16.79 -7.13
CA TRP A 34 18.35 -15.69 -6.25
C TRP A 34 19.77 -15.89 -5.74
N GLN A 35 20.34 -17.10 -5.83
CA GLN A 35 21.73 -17.39 -5.43
C GLN A 35 22.77 -16.44 -6.04
N PHE A 36 22.49 -15.84 -7.20
CA PHE A 36 23.38 -14.87 -7.88
C PHE A 36 23.26 -13.42 -7.37
N SER A 37 22.39 -13.17 -6.40
CA SER A 37 22.08 -11.85 -5.82
C SER A 37 22.29 -11.78 -4.31
N ILE A 38 22.56 -12.90 -3.65
CA ILE A 38 22.70 -12.96 -2.19
C ILE A 38 24.13 -12.71 -1.70
N GLY A 39 25.09 -12.45 -2.59
CA GLY A 39 26.50 -12.18 -2.24
C GLY A 39 27.20 -13.37 -1.59
N GLU A 40 27.01 -14.55 -2.14
CA GLU A 40 27.69 -15.79 -1.76
C GLU A 40 28.09 -16.53 -3.04
N PRO A 41 29.10 -17.41 -3.00
CA PRO A 41 29.44 -18.23 -4.15
C PRO A 41 28.23 -19.06 -4.58
N ALA A 42 27.98 -19.14 -5.88
CA ALA A 42 26.84 -19.89 -6.40
C ALA A 42 26.96 -21.37 -6.01
N HIS A 43 25.88 -21.95 -5.48
CA HIS A 43 25.88 -23.37 -5.10
C HIS A 43 25.58 -24.28 -6.30
N PHE A 44 24.88 -23.77 -7.31
CA PHE A 44 24.69 -24.47 -8.57
C PHE A 44 25.99 -24.45 -9.38
N LYS A 45 26.49 -25.65 -9.74
CA LYS A 45 27.76 -25.83 -10.46
C LYS A 45 27.60 -26.43 -11.87
N GLY A 46 26.36 -26.60 -12.33
CA GLY A 46 26.06 -27.10 -13.67
C GLY A 46 26.18 -26.01 -14.74
N GLN A 47 25.98 -26.41 -16.00
CA GLN A 47 25.85 -25.47 -17.11
C GLN A 47 24.53 -24.71 -16.99
N ILE A 48 24.58 -23.40 -17.19
CA ILE A 48 23.42 -22.50 -17.17
C ILE A 48 23.13 -22.05 -18.61
N LYS A 49 21.85 -22.06 -18.96
CA LYS A 49 21.31 -21.53 -20.21
C LYS A 49 20.37 -20.37 -19.92
N LEU A 50 20.46 -19.29 -20.68
CA LEU A 50 19.59 -18.14 -20.59
C LEU A 50 18.72 -18.06 -21.85
N PRO A 51 17.39 -18.28 -21.73
CA PRO A 51 16.47 -18.08 -22.83
C PRO A 51 16.25 -16.58 -23.08
N LEU A 52 15.67 -16.28 -24.25
CA LEU A 52 15.17 -14.94 -24.57
C LEU A 52 13.67 -14.92 -24.36
N ASP A 53 13.21 -14.11 -23.41
CA ASP A 53 11.78 -13.82 -23.25
C ASP A 53 11.31 -12.83 -24.33
N LEU A 54 12.19 -11.93 -24.76
CA LEU A 54 12.00 -11.04 -25.90
C LEU A 54 13.27 -10.96 -26.74
N GLU A 55 13.13 -11.16 -28.05
CA GLU A 55 14.21 -10.92 -29.01
C GLU A 55 14.53 -9.43 -29.13
N GLY A 56 15.80 -9.09 -29.34
CA GLY A 56 16.23 -7.71 -29.49
C GLY A 56 17.75 -7.56 -29.60
N GLU A 57 18.23 -6.31 -29.63
CA GLU A 57 19.65 -6.01 -29.69
C GLU A 57 20.35 -6.44 -28.39
N SER A 58 21.40 -7.26 -28.50
CA SER A 58 22.22 -7.66 -27.36
C SER A 58 23.01 -6.49 -26.77
N ARG A 59 23.25 -6.50 -25.45
CA ARG A 59 24.03 -5.47 -24.74
C ARG A 59 25.18 -6.07 -23.96
N ASP A 60 26.21 -5.25 -23.69
CA ASP A 60 27.38 -5.67 -22.90
C ASP A 60 27.02 -5.96 -21.43
N PHE A 61 26.07 -5.20 -20.87
CA PHE A 61 25.45 -5.41 -19.55
C PHE A 61 23.94 -5.59 -19.70
N SER A 62 23.37 -6.59 -19.00
CA SER A 62 21.93 -6.88 -19.01
C SER A 62 21.49 -7.55 -17.72
N HIS A 63 20.18 -7.61 -17.49
CA HIS A 63 19.59 -8.44 -16.44
C HIS A 63 18.82 -9.61 -17.07
N ALA A 64 19.02 -10.80 -16.53
CA ALA A 64 18.08 -11.90 -16.67
C ALA A 64 17.00 -11.81 -15.58
N ALA A 65 16.09 -12.80 -15.52
CA ALA A 65 15.04 -12.84 -14.52
C ALA A 65 15.59 -12.62 -13.09
N PHE A 66 14.76 -12.02 -12.24
CA PHE A 66 15.07 -11.66 -10.84
C PHE A 66 16.25 -10.69 -10.67
N GLY A 67 16.61 -9.94 -11.72
CA GLY A 67 17.69 -8.96 -11.65
C GLY A 67 19.08 -9.58 -11.67
N THR A 68 19.22 -10.77 -12.24
CA THR A 68 20.51 -11.49 -12.33
C THR A 68 21.44 -10.77 -13.32
N PRO A 69 22.60 -10.23 -12.90
CA PRO A 69 23.50 -9.50 -13.79
C PRO A 69 24.17 -10.41 -14.80
N VAL A 70 24.04 -10.09 -16.08
CA VAL A 70 24.65 -10.81 -17.21
C VAL A 70 25.58 -9.86 -17.95
N VAL A 71 26.81 -10.31 -18.17
CA VAL A 71 27.88 -9.55 -18.81
C VAL A 71 28.48 -10.35 -19.96
N ASN A 72 28.92 -9.68 -21.01
CA ASN A 72 29.70 -10.34 -22.05
C ASN A 72 31.19 -10.44 -21.66
N ALA A 73 31.99 -11.10 -22.50
CA ALA A 73 33.43 -11.28 -22.32
C ALA A 73 34.20 -9.99 -21.99
N LYS A 74 33.86 -8.89 -22.69
CA LYS A 74 34.53 -7.60 -22.56
C LYS A 74 34.33 -7.01 -21.18
N LEU A 75 33.08 -7.00 -20.70
CA LEU A 75 32.76 -6.48 -19.38
C LEU A 75 33.21 -7.45 -18.26
N ALA A 76 33.14 -8.76 -18.49
CA ALA A 76 33.68 -9.77 -17.58
C ALA A 76 35.19 -9.55 -17.32
N ALA A 77 35.97 -9.34 -18.38
CA ALA A 77 37.42 -9.07 -18.26
C ALA A 77 37.70 -7.80 -17.45
N LEU A 78 36.91 -6.74 -17.65
CA LEU A 78 37.03 -5.49 -16.90
C LEU A 78 36.79 -5.70 -15.40
N PHE A 79 35.72 -6.41 -15.01
CA PHE A 79 35.46 -6.73 -13.61
C PHE A 79 36.55 -7.64 -13.02
N GLN A 80 37.06 -8.61 -13.79
CA GLN A 80 38.14 -9.49 -13.36
C GLN A 80 39.45 -8.72 -13.10
N GLU A 81 39.72 -7.65 -13.83
CA GLU A 81 40.89 -6.78 -13.62
C GLU A 81 40.72 -5.89 -12.38
N LEU A 82 39.55 -5.25 -12.23
CA LEU A 82 39.33 -4.21 -11.22
C LEU A 82 38.84 -4.74 -9.87
N ALA A 83 38.26 -5.94 -9.83
CA ALA A 83 37.67 -6.54 -8.63
C ALA A 83 37.81 -8.08 -8.57
N PRO A 84 39.00 -8.66 -8.80
CA PRO A 84 39.20 -10.11 -8.98
C PRO A 84 38.74 -10.97 -7.80
N ASN A 85 38.79 -10.43 -6.58
CA ASN A 85 38.48 -11.18 -5.36
C ASN A 85 37.02 -10.99 -4.89
N ASP A 86 36.29 -10.05 -5.50
CA ASP A 86 34.95 -9.64 -5.06
C ASP A 86 33.84 -10.19 -5.97
N ILE A 87 34.20 -10.95 -7.01
CA ILE A 87 33.29 -11.48 -8.02
C ILE A 87 33.51 -12.99 -8.27
N GLU A 88 32.46 -13.65 -8.75
CA GLU A 88 32.49 -14.95 -9.41
C GLU A 88 31.84 -14.77 -10.79
N LEU A 89 32.56 -15.16 -11.85
CA LEU A 89 32.06 -15.13 -13.23
C LEU A 89 31.61 -16.54 -13.62
N ILE A 90 30.31 -16.71 -13.84
CA ILE A 90 29.71 -18.02 -14.12
C ILE A 90 29.37 -18.09 -15.60
N PRO A 91 30.03 -18.94 -16.40
CA PRO A 91 29.76 -19.03 -17.83
C PRO A 91 28.32 -19.47 -18.11
N VAL A 92 27.68 -18.81 -19.08
CA VAL A 92 26.32 -19.14 -19.52
C VAL A 92 26.23 -19.23 -21.04
N GLU A 93 25.33 -20.08 -21.53
CA GLU A 93 24.91 -20.07 -22.93
C GLU A 93 23.66 -19.19 -23.08
N VAL A 94 23.68 -18.24 -24.01
CA VAL A 94 22.51 -17.42 -24.32
C VAL A 94 21.89 -17.94 -25.61
N ASP A 95 20.58 -18.19 -25.59
CA ASP A 95 19.88 -18.71 -26.77
C ASP A 95 20.07 -17.75 -27.97
N SER A 96 20.36 -18.33 -29.15
CA SER A 96 20.49 -17.62 -30.43
C SER A 96 21.59 -16.55 -30.50
N HIS A 97 22.52 -16.48 -29.55
CA HIS A 97 23.61 -15.50 -29.53
C HIS A 97 24.98 -16.16 -29.35
N GLU A 98 25.93 -15.80 -30.21
CA GLU A 98 27.30 -16.27 -30.11
C GLU A 98 28.13 -15.41 -29.15
N GLY A 99 29.05 -16.05 -28.44
CA GLY A 99 30.05 -15.39 -27.60
C GLY A 99 29.96 -15.84 -26.14
N PRO A 100 31.05 -15.71 -25.36
CA PRO A 100 30.99 -16.07 -23.96
C PRO A 100 30.27 -14.95 -23.20
N TYR A 101 29.19 -15.35 -22.55
CA TYR A 101 28.46 -14.56 -21.57
C TYR A 101 28.68 -15.15 -20.18
N PHE A 102 28.54 -14.31 -19.16
CA PHE A 102 28.73 -14.69 -17.77
C PHE A 102 27.64 -14.07 -16.92
N ILE A 103 27.15 -14.82 -15.94
CA ILE A 103 26.51 -14.20 -14.79
C ILE A 103 27.62 -13.56 -13.94
N LEU A 104 27.48 -12.28 -13.64
CA LEU A 104 28.34 -11.55 -12.72
C LEU A 104 27.78 -11.70 -11.30
N ASN A 105 28.30 -12.66 -10.55
CA ASN A 105 27.95 -12.87 -9.16
C ASN A 105 28.89 -12.07 -8.26
N VAL A 106 28.39 -11.02 -7.61
CA VAL A 106 29.18 -10.17 -6.70
C VAL A 106 29.08 -10.68 -5.29
N LEU A 107 30.22 -11.01 -4.69
CA LEU A 107 30.33 -11.73 -3.42
C LEU A 107 30.41 -10.78 -2.22
N ARG A 108 30.93 -9.57 -2.42
CA ARG A 108 31.15 -8.62 -1.32
C ARG A 108 29.83 -7.93 -0.95
N LYS A 109 29.52 -7.90 0.34
CA LYS A 109 28.30 -7.30 0.90
C LYS A 109 28.61 -6.36 2.06
N PHE A 110 27.85 -5.28 2.16
CA PHE A 110 27.93 -4.37 3.29
C PHE A 110 26.54 -3.97 3.77
N THR A 111 26.42 -3.70 5.06
CA THR A 111 25.29 -2.97 5.63
C THR A 111 25.60 -1.49 5.55
N CYS A 112 25.29 -0.87 4.41
CA CYS A 112 25.77 0.46 4.06
C CYS A 112 24.70 1.46 3.64
N ILE A 113 23.42 1.09 3.58
CA ILE A 113 22.38 2.05 3.17
C ILE A 113 22.25 3.13 4.25
N ASP A 114 22.27 4.38 3.82
CA ASP A 114 21.92 5.53 4.63
C ASP A 114 20.45 5.88 4.38
N THR A 115 19.57 5.33 5.22
CA THR A 115 18.13 5.54 5.10
C THR A 115 17.73 6.99 5.39
N GLU A 116 18.56 7.76 6.11
CA GLU A 116 18.29 9.18 6.37
C GLU A 116 18.71 10.08 5.22
N ALA A 117 19.77 9.73 4.50
CA ALA A 117 20.16 10.40 3.27
C ALA A 117 19.41 9.89 2.03
N SER A 118 18.63 8.80 2.11
CA SER A 118 17.80 8.28 1.01
C SER A 118 16.46 9.02 0.90
N ALA A 119 15.88 9.12 -0.30
CA ALA A 119 14.74 10.00 -0.58
C ALA A 119 13.46 9.55 0.12
N GLU A 120 13.03 8.32 -0.12
CA GLU A 120 11.88 7.70 0.51
C GLU A 120 12.26 6.29 0.94
N VAL A 121 11.79 5.89 2.12
CA VAL A 121 12.11 4.60 2.72
C VAL A 121 10.88 4.12 3.47
N ASP A 122 10.30 3.01 3.02
CA ASP A 122 9.22 2.33 3.72
C ASP A 122 9.72 1.02 4.32
N TYR A 123 9.08 0.61 5.41
CA TYR A 123 9.37 -0.64 6.09
C TYR A 123 8.13 -1.51 6.13
N TRP A 124 8.34 -2.82 6.09
CA TRP A 124 7.28 -3.78 6.39
C TRP A 124 6.77 -3.55 7.81
N THR A 125 5.45 -3.54 7.96
CA THR A 125 4.73 -3.34 9.20
C THR A 125 3.98 -4.62 9.59
N GLU A 126 3.49 -4.69 10.83
CA GLU A 126 2.66 -5.82 11.27
C GLU A 126 1.38 -5.98 10.42
N GLU A 127 0.91 -4.88 9.83
CA GLU A 127 -0.32 -4.86 9.01
C GLU A 127 -0.14 -5.53 7.65
N ASP A 128 1.10 -5.71 7.19
CA ASP A 128 1.40 -6.38 5.92
C ASP A 128 1.29 -7.92 6.03
N GLY A 129 1.00 -8.45 7.23
CA GLY A 129 0.73 -9.87 7.45
C GLY A 129 1.95 -10.78 7.32
N LEU A 130 3.17 -10.23 7.30
CA LEU A 130 4.44 -10.95 7.17
C LEU A 130 5.37 -10.67 8.36
N PRO A 131 5.16 -11.35 9.51
CA PRO A 131 5.91 -11.08 10.76
C PRO A 131 7.43 -11.15 10.60
N GLU A 132 7.94 -12.04 9.75
CA GLU A 132 9.37 -12.23 9.49
C GLU A 132 10.00 -11.09 8.68
N LYS A 133 9.19 -10.22 8.08
CA LYS A 133 9.64 -9.05 7.33
C LYS A 133 9.52 -7.76 8.11
N VAL A 134 8.72 -7.69 9.17
CA VAL A 134 8.49 -6.47 9.95
C VAL A 134 9.81 -5.79 10.33
N GLY A 135 9.89 -4.49 10.06
CA GLY A 135 11.08 -3.67 10.29
C GLY A 135 12.18 -3.79 9.22
N LYS A 136 12.04 -4.66 8.21
CA LYS A 136 12.89 -4.69 7.02
C LYS A 136 12.41 -3.67 5.99
N LEU A 137 13.31 -3.24 5.11
CA LEU A 137 12.97 -2.38 3.98
C LEU A 137 11.90 -3.02 3.10
N PHE A 138 10.81 -2.28 2.87
CA PHE A 138 9.75 -2.62 1.92
C PHE A 138 10.02 -1.94 0.57
N SER A 139 10.33 -0.64 0.61
CA SER A 139 10.64 0.18 -0.56
C SER A 139 11.78 1.14 -0.23
N ILE A 140 12.55 1.52 -1.25
CA ILE A 140 13.54 2.60 -1.17
C ILE A 140 13.60 3.33 -2.51
N SER A 141 13.57 4.66 -2.47
CA SER A 141 13.77 5.52 -3.64
C SER A 141 14.90 6.52 -3.39
N GLY A 142 15.64 6.89 -4.45
CA GLY A 142 16.81 7.75 -4.36
C GLY A 142 17.83 7.27 -3.32
N MET A 143 18.16 5.96 -3.36
CA MET A 143 19.00 5.29 -2.38
C MET A 143 20.35 5.98 -2.21
N ARG A 144 20.77 6.18 -0.97
CA ARG A 144 22.12 6.62 -0.60
C ARG A 144 22.81 5.58 0.26
N ILE A 145 24.13 5.56 0.17
CA ILE A 145 24.97 4.74 1.04
C ILE A 145 25.89 5.63 1.88
N ASP A 146 26.31 5.12 3.02
CA ASP A 146 27.40 5.66 3.82
C ASP A 146 28.73 5.10 3.32
N PRO A 147 29.59 5.90 2.63
CA PRO A 147 30.85 5.41 2.06
C PRO A 147 31.84 4.95 3.12
N SER A 148 31.68 5.35 4.39
CA SER A 148 32.57 4.91 5.47
C SER A 148 32.38 3.43 5.81
N LYS A 149 31.24 2.83 5.42
CA LYS A 149 30.88 1.43 5.70
C LYS A 149 31.30 0.44 4.61
N VAL A 150 31.81 0.90 3.47
CA VAL A 150 32.07 0.06 2.28
C VAL A 150 33.55 -0.18 1.98
N SER A 151 34.45 0.25 2.89
CA SER A 151 35.89 0.02 2.79
C SER A 151 36.46 0.47 1.42
N ASP A 152 37.38 -0.29 0.85
CA ASP A 152 38.06 -0.03 -0.43
C ASP A 152 37.37 -0.67 -1.66
N ALA A 153 36.20 -1.30 -1.46
CA ALA A 153 35.55 -2.14 -2.46
C ALA A 153 35.35 -1.42 -3.81
N ASN A 154 35.55 -2.15 -4.91
CA ASN A 154 35.27 -1.67 -6.26
C ASN A 154 33.87 -2.06 -6.73
N VAL A 155 33.35 -3.18 -6.22
CA VAL A 155 32.00 -3.68 -6.48
C VAL A 155 31.47 -4.41 -5.25
N PHE A 156 30.19 -4.20 -4.91
CA PHE A 156 29.55 -4.87 -3.78
C PHE A 156 28.01 -4.80 -3.88
N ARG A 157 27.33 -5.49 -2.97
CA ARG A 157 25.87 -5.41 -2.79
C ARG A 157 25.50 -4.85 -1.42
N PRO A 158 24.46 -3.98 -1.32
CA PRO A 158 23.87 -3.64 -0.04
C PRO A 158 23.12 -4.86 0.53
N SER A 159 23.50 -5.31 1.72
CA SER A 159 22.87 -6.47 2.38
C SER A 159 21.37 -6.28 2.67
N GLU A 160 20.97 -5.02 2.83
CA GLU A 160 19.61 -4.58 3.15
C GLU A 160 18.72 -4.52 1.89
N TRP A 161 19.32 -4.43 0.71
CA TRP A 161 18.62 -4.28 -0.57
C TRP A 161 19.30 -5.10 -1.68
N LYS A 162 18.96 -6.40 -1.73
CA LYS A 162 19.64 -7.42 -2.53
C LYS A 162 19.61 -7.17 -4.05
N GLY A 163 18.66 -6.38 -4.54
CA GLY A 163 18.51 -6.08 -5.96
C GLY A 163 19.59 -5.15 -6.52
N SER A 164 20.21 -4.31 -5.68
CA SER A 164 21.19 -3.32 -6.13
C SER A 164 22.59 -3.92 -6.31
N LEU A 165 23.32 -3.35 -7.25
CA LEU A 165 24.70 -3.69 -7.57
C LEU A 165 25.51 -2.39 -7.58
N ILE A 166 26.31 -2.19 -6.54
CA ILE A 166 27.06 -0.94 -6.39
C ILE A 166 28.46 -1.08 -6.98
N VAL A 167 28.83 -0.14 -7.83
CA VAL A 167 30.17 -0.05 -8.43
C VAL A 167 30.83 1.27 -8.06
N SER A 168 32.15 1.27 -7.96
CA SER A 168 32.94 2.49 -7.77
C SER A 168 32.98 3.34 -9.04
N GLU A 169 33.34 4.61 -8.87
CA GLU A 169 33.66 5.54 -9.96
C GLU A 169 34.72 4.98 -10.91
N GLU A 170 35.69 4.22 -10.39
CA GLU A 170 36.73 3.59 -11.22
C GLU A 170 36.17 2.57 -12.20
N ILE A 171 35.26 1.69 -11.75
CA ILE A 171 34.57 0.73 -12.63
C ILE A 171 33.68 1.48 -13.62
N LYS A 172 32.89 2.44 -13.15
CA LYS A 172 32.01 3.25 -14.01
C LYS A 172 32.82 3.92 -15.13
N ASP A 173 33.90 4.61 -14.79
CA ASP A 173 34.75 5.30 -15.75
C ASP A 173 35.42 4.33 -16.73
N ALA A 174 35.81 3.13 -16.26
CA ALA A 174 36.35 2.09 -17.13
C ALA A 174 35.29 1.56 -18.12
N MET A 175 34.03 1.41 -17.68
CA MET A 175 32.90 1.02 -18.53
C MET A 175 32.61 2.12 -19.57
N ASP A 176 32.59 3.39 -19.16
CA ASP A 176 32.38 4.53 -20.06
C ASP A 176 33.49 4.65 -21.11
N ARG A 177 34.76 4.58 -20.70
CA ARG A 177 35.92 4.61 -21.62
C ARG A 177 35.92 3.44 -22.59
N SER A 178 35.43 2.29 -22.16
CA SER A 178 35.34 1.09 -23.00
C SER A 178 34.11 1.11 -23.89
N GLY A 179 33.19 2.06 -23.74
CA GLY A 179 31.94 2.12 -24.52
C GLY A 179 31.03 0.93 -24.23
N ILE A 180 30.89 0.53 -22.96
CA ILE A 180 29.98 -0.53 -22.53
C ILE A 180 28.53 -0.09 -22.71
N THR A 181 27.73 -0.94 -23.34
CA THR A 181 26.31 -0.70 -23.64
C THR A 181 25.38 -1.40 -22.64
N GLY A 182 24.16 -0.89 -22.49
CA GLY A 182 23.11 -1.50 -21.66
C GLY A 182 23.21 -1.22 -20.16
N ALA A 183 24.20 -0.46 -19.70
CA ALA A 183 24.32 -0.02 -18.31
C ALA A 183 23.66 1.35 -18.07
N VAL A 184 23.04 1.52 -16.91
CA VAL A 184 22.63 2.80 -16.34
C VAL A 184 23.28 2.92 -14.97
N PHE A 185 23.70 4.14 -14.62
CA PHE A 185 24.34 4.45 -13.35
C PHE A 185 23.55 5.54 -12.63
N GLU A 186 23.18 5.26 -11.39
CA GLU A 186 22.60 6.26 -10.49
C GLU A 186 23.55 6.51 -9.33
N SER A 187 23.87 7.78 -9.06
CA SER A 187 24.79 8.11 -7.98
C SER A 187 24.15 7.82 -6.62
N VAL A 188 24.79 6.98 -5.82
CA VAL A 188 24.36 6.64 -4.45
C VAL A 188 25.19 7.34 -3.38
N THR A 189 26.10 8.22 -3.81
CA THR A 189 26.97 9.04 -2.94
C THR A 189 26.89 10.52 -3.28
N GLY A 190 27.29 11.37 -2.33
CA GLY A 190 27.19 12.82 -2.48
C GLY A 190 25.86 13.35 -1.91
N PRO A 191 25.57 14.64 -2.11
CA PRO A 191 24.41 15.28 -1.49
C PRO A 191 23.09 14.66 -1.97
N PRO A 192 22.07 14.63 -1.10
CA PRO A 192 20.71 14.27 -1.50
C PRO A 192 20.23 15.04 -2.73
N THR A 193 19.49 14.36 -3.61
CA THR A 193 18.86 14.95 -4.80
C THR A 193 17.42 15.40 -4.54
N PHE A 194 16.91 15.18 -3.34
CA PHE A 194 15.57 15.58 -2.90
C PHE A 194 15.63 16.80 -1.98
N ASP A 195 14.51 17.51 -1.89
CA ASP A 195 14.33 18.60 -0.94
C ASP A 195 14.17 18.01 0.49
N PRO A 196 15.11 18.28 1.42
CA PRO A 196 15.07 17.72 2.77
C PRO A 196 13.85 18.19 3.56
N VAL A 197 13.32 19.39 3.29
CA VAL A 197 12.11 19.89 3.95
C VAL A 197 10.91 19.06 3.50
N ARG A 198 10.73 18.91 2.18
CA ARG A 198 9.65 18.10 1.60
C ARG A 198 9.73 16.63 2.05
N ARG A 199 10.93 16.06 2.16
CA ARG A 199 11.12 14.70 2.70
C ARG A 199 10.67 14.62 4.15
N ALA A 200 11.10 15.55 5.00
CA ALA A 200 10.70 15.59 6.39
C ALA A 200 9.18 15.72 6.55
N GLU A 201 8.53 16.55 5.72
CA GLU A 201 7.08 16.67 5.68
C GLU A 201 6.37 15.39 5.23
N THR A 202 6.92 14.69 4.23
CA THR A 202 6.37 13.41 3.72
C THR A 202 6.49 12.32 4.77
N LYS A 203 7.66 12.18 5.40
CA LYS A 203 7.88 11.26 6.52
C LYS A 203 6.93 11.56 7.68
N ARG A 204 6.80 12.85 8.04
CA ARG A 204 5.92 13.27 9.12
C ARG A 204 4.44 12.97 8.84
N ARG A 205 4.00 13.18 7.61
CA ARG A 205 2.65 12.84 7.15
C ARG A 205 2.37 11.35 7.25
N ALA A 206 3.29 10.52 6.77
CA ALA A 206 3.19 9.07 6.87
C ALA A 206 3.12 8.62 8.33
N GLU A 207 3.99 9.14 9.20
CA GLU A 207 3.97 8.84 10.65
C GLU A 207 2.61 9.15 11.29
N LEU A 208 2.06 10.35 11.06
CA LEU A 208 0.77 10.75 11.61
C LEU A 208 -0.36 9.87 11.08
N TRP A 209 -0.33 9.55 9.78
CA TRP A 209 -1.32 8.69 9.15
C TRP A 209 -1.29 7.28 9.73
N HIS A 210 -0.12 6.65 9.81
CA HIS A 210 0.05 5.31 10.40
C HIS A 210 -0.39 5.27 11.86
N GLN A 211 -0.09 6.31 12.65
CA GLN A 211 -0.53 6.40 14.04
C GLN A 211 -2.06 6.37 14.17
N ALA A 212 -2.76 7.18 13.36
CA ALA A 212 -4.23 7.22 13.35
C ALA A 212 -4.83 5.90 12.85
N ARG A 213 -4.31 5.38 11.72
CA ARG A 213 -4.77 4.12 11.13
C ARG A 213 -4.61 2.95 12.09
N ASN A 214 -3.44 2.78 12.72
CA ASN A 214 -3.16 1.66 13.62
C ASN A 214 -4.08 1.70 14.85
N ALA A 215 -4.27 2.89 15.44
CA ALA A 215 -5.18 3.06 16.57
C ALA A 215 -6.63 2.75 16.18
N ARG A 216 -7.08 3.19 14.99
CA ARG A 216 -8.43 2.88 14.49
C ARG A 216 -8.63 1.40 14.18
N ALA A 217 -7.64 0.76 13.55
CA ALA A 217 -7.67 -0.66 13.26
C ALA A 217 -7.77 -1.51 14.53
N ALA A 218 -7.14 -1.09 15.64
CA ALA A 218 -7.29 -1.76 16.93
C ALA A 218 -8.76 -1.73 17.43
N GLU A 219 -9.45 -0.61 17.27
CA GLU A 219 -10.88 -0.49 17.60
C GLU A 219 -11.72 -1.44 16.73
N TRP A 220 -11.47 -1.48 15.42
CA TRP A 220 -12.18 -2.37 14.49
C TRP A 220 -11.98 -3.85 14.81
N ARG A 221 -10.75 -4.26 15.18
CA ARG A 221 -10.47 -5.63 15.64
C ARG A 221 -11.20 -5.97 16.94
N GLY A 222 -11.41 -4.99 17.82
CA GLY A 222 -12.21 -5.17 19.04
C GLY A 222 -13.70 -5.42 18.78
N LEU A 223 -14.18 -5.06 17.59
CA LEU A 223 -15.59 -5.18 17.19
C LEU A 223 -15.92 -6.50 16.47
N GLY A 224 -14.93 -7.29 16.07
CA GLY A 224 -15.16 -8.58 15.42
C GLY A 224 -13.97 -9.03 14.58
N THR A 225 -14.22 -9.93 13.63
CA THR A 225 -13.16 -10.45 12.76
C THR A 225 -13.06 -9.59 11.50
N MET A 226 -11.97 -8.84 11.38
CA MET A 226 -11.55 -8.26 10.10
C MET A 226 -11.08 -9.38 9.20
N SER A 227 -11.59 -9.47 7.97
CA SER A 227 -11.36 -10.62 7.10
C SER A 227 -10.87 -10.17 5.74
N ASP A 228 -9.73 -10.71 5.30
CA ASP A 228 -9.07 -10.33 4.05
C ASP A 228 -9.85 -10.76 2.79
N ASP A 229 -10.81 -11.69 2.95
CA ASP A 229 -11.75 -12.11 1.89
C ASP A 229 -12.89 -11.09 1.65
N LEU A 230 -13.01 -10.06 2.50
CA LEU A 230 -14.01 -8.99 2.41
C LEU A 230 -13.39 -7.69 1.91
N TYR A 231 -12.54 -7.80 0.88
CA TYR A 231 -11.86 -6.66 0.28
C TYR A 231 -12.87 -5.60 -0.19
N ILE A 232 -12.66 -4.36 0.26
CA ILE A 232 -13.32 -3.16 -0.25
C ILE A 232 -12.23 -2.28 -0.86
N PRO A 233 -12.30 -1.93 -2.16
CA PRO A 233 -11.28 -1.11 -2.80
C PRO A 233 -11.19 0.28 -2.17
N PRO A 234 -10.00 0.77 -1.79
CA PRO A 234 -9.84 2.16 -1.39
C PRO A 234 -9.98 3.08 -2.61
N VAL A 235 -10.51 4.28 -2.38
CA VAL A 235 -10.57 5.35 -3.38
C VAL A 235 -9.51 6.38 -3.06
N VAL A 236 -8.70 6.75 -4.06
CA VAL A 236 -7.68 7.80 -3.94
C VAL A 236 -8.31 9.16 -4.27
N GLY A 237 -8.05 10.15 -3.42
CA GLY A 237 -8.60 11.50 -3.53
C GLY A 237 -9.98 11.68 -2.89
N GLY A 238 -10.61 12.81 -3.19
CA GLY A 238 -11.90 13.21 -2.63
C GLY A 238 -11.79 14.01 -1.33
N PRO A 239 -12.92 14.30 -0.68
CA PRO A 239 -13.01 15.31 0.38
C PRO A 239 -12.55 14.85 1.78
N TRP A 240 -12.00 13.63 1.90
CA TRP A 240 -11.58 13.10 3.20
C TRP A 240 -10.25 13.74 3.65
N PRO A 241 -9.99 13.90 4.96
CA PRO A 241 -8.83 14.61 5.48
C PRO A 241 -7.47 14.11 4.98
N GLY A 242 -7.34 12.78 4.80
CA GLY A 242 -6.14 12.13 4.30
C GLY A 242 -6.06 11.99 2.77
N GLU A 243 -7.01 12.56 2.01
CA GLU A 243 -7.13 12.40 0.55
C GLU A 243 -7.17 10.94 0.09
N ARG A 244 -7.73 10.08 0.94
CA ARG A 244 -7.98 8.67 0.69
C ARG A 244 -9.27 8.29 1.39
N GLN A 245 -10.09 7.50 0.72
CA GLN A 245 -11.33 6.96 1.26
C GLN A 245 -11.19 5.46 1.36
N ASN A 246 -11.49 4.92 2.54
CA ASN A 246 -11.36 3.50 2.82
C ASN A 246 -12.52 3.05 3.69
N TRP A 247 -12.86 1.78 3.57
CA TRP A 247 -13.90 1.13 4.37
C TRP A 247 -13.39 -0.22 4.84
N ILE A 248 -13.80 -0.60 6.04
CA ILE A 248 -13.46 -1.89 6.63
C ILE A 248 -14.73 -2.68 6.87
N ALA A 249 -14.73 -3.95 6.45
CA ALA A 249 -15.75 -4.91 6.79
C ALA A 249 -15.31 -5.74 8.00
N VAL A 250 -16.19 -5.84 8.99
CA VAL A 250 -15.99 -6.56 10.25
C VAL A 250 -17.11 -7.57 10.41
N ARG A 251 -16.76 -8.86 10.40
CA ARG A 251 -17.72 -9.94 10.66
C ARG A 251 -18.03 -9.99 12.16
N ARG A 252 -19.30 -9.87 12.50
CA ARG A 252 -19.80 -9.87 13.88
C ARG A 252 -19.93 -11.30 14.41
N PRO A 253 -19.78 -11.53 15.73
CA PRO A 253 -19.89 -12.87 16.32
C PRO A 253 -21.24 -13.56 16.12
N ASP A 254 -22.32 -12.80 15.92
CA ASP A 254 -23.67 -13.28 15.65
C ASP A 254 -23.93 -13.57 14.16
N GLY A 255 -22.92 -13.41 13.30
CA GLY A 255 -22.99 -13.63 11.86
C GLY A 255 -23.35 -12.38 11.05
N GLY A 256 -23.64 -11.24 11.70
CA GLY A 256 -23.85 -9.97 11.03
C GLY A 256 -22.59 -9.40 10.37
N MET A 257 -22.77 -8.38 9.55
CA MET A 257 -21.70 -7.62 8.93
C MET A 257 -21.77 -6.15 9.35
N LEU A 258 -20.68 -5.66 9.92
CA LEU A 258 -20.46 -4.25 10.20
C LEU A 258 -19.51 -3.69 9.13
N ILE A 259 -19.89 -2.58 8.51
CA ILE A 259 -19.05 -1.83 7.60
C ILE A 259 -18.82 -0.46 8.21
N VAL A 260 -17.56 -0.07 8.33
CA VAL A 260 -17.15 1.23 8.90
C VAL A 260 -16.34 2.02 7.89
N THR A 261 -16.46 3.34 7.93
CA THR A 261 -15.48 4.22 7.28
C THR A 261 -14.16 4.13 8.03
N ASP A 262 -13.06 4.23 7.28
CA ASP A 262 -11.70 4.14 7.80
C ASP A 262 -10.86 5.28 7.21
N GLY A 263 -11.15 6.51 7.62
CA GLY A 263 -10.39 7.66 7.16
C GLY A 263 -11.08 9.02 7.30
N LEU A 264 -12.35 9.09 7.70
CA LEU A 264 -12.98 10.38 8.02
C LEU A 264 -12.30 11.05 9.23
N SER A 265 -11.65 10.24 10.07
CA SER A 265 -10.83 10.69 11.19
C SER A 265 -9.32 10.70 10.91
N ASP A 266 -8.88 10.52 9.66
CA ASP A 266 -7.46 10.62 9.32
C ASP A 266 -6.93 12.04 9.61
N PRO A 267 -5.65 12.19 9.97
CA PRO A 267 -5.06 13.51 10.13
C PRO A 267 -5.11 14.29 8.81
N PHE A 268 -5.34 15.61 8.89
CA PHE A 268 -5.30 16.45 7.71
C PHE A 268 -3.89 16.49 7.12
N ASN A 269 -3.80 16.32 5.80
CA ASN A 269 -2.55 16.37 5.07
C ASN A 269 -1.75 17.67 5.31
N ASN A 270 -2.40 18.82 5.47
CA ASN A 270 -1.70 20.09 5.66
C ASN A 270 -1.33 20.40 7.12
N ILE A 271 -1.57 19.50 8.08
CA ILE A 271 -1.25 19.69 9.51
C ILE A 271 -0.23 18.64 9.96
N LEU A 272 1.02 19.05 10.14
CA LEU A 272 2.15 18.15 10.41
C LEU A 272 2.79 18.33 11.80
N ASP A 273 2.49 19.45 12.48
CA ASP A 273 3.07 19.82 13.77
C ASP A 273 2.49 19.01 14.95
N ARG A 274 1.32 18.38 14.76
CA ARG A 274 0.65 17.57 15.77
C ARG A 274 -0.29 16.52 15.15
N PRO A 275 -0.59 15.43 15.87
CA PRO A 275 -1.68 14.53 15.50
C PRO A 275 -3.03 15.26 15.50
N THR A 276 -3.91 14.90 14.58
CA THR A 276 -5.31 15.37 14.52
C THR A 276 -6.23 14.20 14.24
N VAL A 277 -7.53 14.37 14.48
CA VAL A 277 -8.56 13.35 14.24
C VAL A 277 -9.43 13.67 13.04
N GLY A 278 -8.89 14.39 12.04
CA GLY A 278 -9.65 14.77 10.84
C GLY A 278 -10.97 15.47 11.18
N PHE A 279 -12.08 14.88 10.73
CA PHE A 279 -13.43 15.37 11.03
C PHE A 279 -13.95 15.00 12.43
N GLY A 280 -13.20 14.23 13.22
CA GLY A 280 -13.57 13.82 14.57
C GLY A 280 -14.70 12.78 14.62
N LEU A 281 -14.97 12.11 13.50
CA LEU A 281 -16.01 11.10 13.39
C LEU A 281 -15.61 9.95 12.45
N GLU A 282 -16.26 8.80 12.65
CA GLU A 282 -16.37 7.71 11.69
C GLU A 282 -17.85 7.29 11.59
N LEU A 283 -18.22 6.67 10.46
CA LEU A 283 -19.57 6.19 10.19
C LEU A 283 -19.59 4.66 10.19
N ALA A 284 -20.70 4.09 10.66
CA ALA A 284 -20.89 2.64 10.76
C ALA A 284 -22.28 2.23 10.26
N ILE A 285 -22.35 1.26 9.35
CA ILE A 285 -23.59 0.56 9.01
C ILE A 285 -23.47 -0.91 9.37
N GLU A 286 -24.43 -1.43 10.13
CA GLU A 286 -24.45 -2.84 10.52
C GLU A 286 -25.69 -3.51 9.95
N THR A 287 -25.52 -4.67 9.34
CA THR A 287 -26.61 -5.48 8.78
C THR A 287 -26.53 -6.92 9.26
N PRO A 288 -27.65 -7.54 9.64
CA PRO A 288 -27.71 -8.97 9.94
C PRO A 288 -27.89 -9.82 8.66
N GLU A 289 -28.03 -9.19 7.49
CA GLU A 289 -28.26 -9.88 6.23
C GLU A 289 -26.93 -10.47 5.70
N PRO A 290 -26.94 -11.71 5.18
CA PRO A 290 -25.76 -12.25 4.52
C PRO A 290 -25.45 -11.42 3.27
N LEU A 291 -24.19 -11.02 3.13
CA LEU A 291 -23.70 -10.29 1.96
C LEU A 291 -22.91 -11.25 1.07
N GLY A 292 -23.10 -11.13 -0.25
CA GLY A 292 -22.25 -11.78 -1.25
C GLY A 292 -20.91 -11.07 -1.34
N GLU A 293 -20.57 -10.57 -2.53
CA GLU A 293 -19.41 -9.67 -2.68
C GLU A 293 -19.66 -8.38 -1.89
N VAL A 294 -18.98 -8.22 -0.74
CA VAL A 294 -19.24 -7.12 0.20
C VAL A 294 -19.10 -5.76 -0.46
N TRP A 295 -18.07 -5.53 -1.26
CA TRP A 295 -17.85 -4.23 -1.91
C TRP A 295 -18.94 -3.82 -2.91
N LYS A 296 -19.73 -4.78 -3.44
CA LYS A 296 -20.89 -4.52 -4.32
C LYS A 296 -22.22 -4.41 -3.56
N SER A 297 -22.19 -4.59 -2.24
CA SER A 297 -23.39 -4.68 -1.45
C SER A 297 -24.01 -3.31 -1.18
N TRP A 298 -25.33 -3.28 -1.04
CA TRP A 298 -26.05 -2.04 -0.78
C TRP A 298 -25.61 -1.28 0.49
N PRO A 299 -25.19 -1.92 1.61
CA PRO A 299 -24.71 -1.18 2.77
C PRO A 299 -23.42 -0.41 2.48
N VAL A 300 -22.49 -0.99 1.71
CA VAL A 300 -21.24 -0.30 1.32
C VAL A 300 -21.55 0.91 0.46
N HIS A 301 -22.34 0.75 -0.60
CA HIS A 301 -22.71 1.88 -1.48
C HIS A 301 -23.52 2.96 -0.76
N LEU A 302 -24.37 2.58 0.21
CA LEU A 302 -25.11 3.55 1.01
C LEU A 302 -24.15 4.33 1.92
N LEU A 303 -23.25 3.63 2.60
CA LEU A 303 -22.27 4.25 3.49
C LEU A 303 -21.32 5.17 2.72
N GLU A 304 -20.88 4.76 1.52
CA GLU A 304 -20.06 5.57 0.61
C GLU A 304 -20.73 6.92 0.30
N ARG A 305 -22.01 6.91 -0.11
CA ARG A 305 -22.77 8.13 -0.43
C ARG A 305 -22.95 9.03 0.78
N VAL A 306 -23.29 8.44 1.94
CA VAL A 306 -23.46 9.21 3.19
C VAL A 306 -22.12 9.80 3.62
N ALA A 307 -21.03 9.05 3.55
CA ALA A 307 -19.70 9.53 3.89
C ALA A 307 -19.25 10.67 2.97
N TYR A 308 -19.54 10.57 1.67
CA TYR A 308 -19.26 11.64 0.70
C TYR A 308 -19.97 12.94 1.07
N GLU A 309 -21.28 12.89 1.32
CA GLU A 309 -22.06 14.06 1.75
C GLU A 309 -21.52 14.66 3.06
N VAL A 310 -21.26 13.82 4.07
CA VAL A 310 -20.70 14.25 5.36
C VAL A 310 -19.32 14.89 5.20
N ALA A 311 -18.49 14.42 4.29
CA ALA A 311 -17.17 14.96 4.01
C ALA A 311 -17.23 16.28 3.21
N GLU A 312 -18.13 16.40 2.24
CA GLU A 312 -18.30 17.64 1.45
C GLU A 312 -18.91 18.79 2.26
N PHE A 313 -19.91 18.51 3.09
CA PHE A 313 -20.72 19.57 3.70
C PHE A 313 -20.47 19.75 5.21
N GLU A 314 -19.69 20.77 5.57
CA GLU A 314 -19.38 21.12 6.96
C GLU A 314 -20.61 21.27 7.87
N LYS A 315 -21.71 21.83 7.36
CA LYS A 315 -22.98 21.96 8.09
C LYS A 315 -23.51 20.61 8.64
N LEU A 316 -23.24 19.51 7.93
CA LEU A 316 -23.65 18.17 8.35
C LEU A 316 -22.77 17.71 9.51
N ARG A 317 -21.45 17.92 9.43
CA ARG A 317 -20.51 17.63 10.53
C ARG A 317 -20.83 18.42 11.79
N VAL A 318 -21.12 19.71 11.65
CA VAL A 318 -21.54 20.57 12.79
C VAL A 318 -22.82 20.02 13.44
N SER A 319 -23.80 19.59 12.63
CA SER A 319 -25.05 19.00 13.14
C SER A 319 -24.81 17.66 13.84
N LEU A 320 -23.88 16.85 13.33
CA LEU A 320 -23.53 15.54 13.85
C LEU A 320 -22.61 15.59 15.06
N ALA A 321 -21.98 16.73 15.38
CA ALA A 321 -21.00 16.83 16.48
C ALA A 321 -21.57 16.33 17.82
N ASN A 322 -22.84 16.62 18.14
CA ASN A 322 -23.50 16.19 19.38
C ASN A 322 -24.93 15.68 19.21
N GLY A 323 -25.37 15.38 17.98
CA GLY A 323 -26.76 15.07 17.70
C GLY A 323 -26.96 13.92 16.72
N THR A 324 -28.23 13.74 16.36
CA THR A 324 -28.69 12.85 15.30
C THR A 324 -29.12 13.67 14.10
N LEU A 325 -28.98 13.12 12.90
CA LEU A 325 -29.40 13.78 11.66
C LEU A 325 -30.12 12.78 10.76
N SER A 326 -31.20 13.19 10.11
CA SER A 326 -31.76 12.45 8.98
C SER A 326 -31.38 13.13 7.67
N MET A 327 -31.06 12.35 6.65
CA MET A 327 -30.80 12.86 5.30
C MET A 327 -31.24 11.85 4.24
N GLU A 328 -31.28 12.30 3.00
CA GLU A 328 -31.55 11.48 1.83
C GLU A 328 -30.35 11.50 0.90
N VAL A 329 -29.97 10.35 0.36
CA VAL A 329 -28.95 10.22 -0.70
C VAL A 329 -29.57 9.62 -1.96
N ASP A 330 -28.83 9.61 -3.06
CA ASP A 330 -29.25 8.96 -4.30
C ASP A 330 -29.55 7.45 -4.06
N GLY A 331 -30.59 6.92 -4.70
CA GLY A 331 -31.07 5.55 -4.51
C GLY A 331 -30.62 4.54 -5.57
N VAL A 332 -29.80 4.92 -6.56
CA VAL A 332 -29.36 4.00 -7.62
C VAL A 332 -28.65 2.78 -7.03
N GLY A 333 -29.02 1.57 -7.42
CA GLY A 333 -28.41 0.33 -6.91
C GLY A 333 -28.79 -0.06 -5.48
N MET A 334 -29.74 0.66 -4.86
CA MET A 334 -30.31 0.28 -3.56
C MET A 334 -31.48 -0.70 -3.74
N PRO A 335 -31.80 -1.53 -2.72
CA PRO A 335 -32.99 -2.37 -2.73
C PRO A 335 -34.27 -1.55 -2.98
N GLU A 336 -35.12 -2.00 -3.91
CA GLU A 336 -36.35 -1.27 -4.31
C GLU A 336 -37.26 -0.94 -3.12
N THR A 337 -37.26 -1.79 -2.09
CA THR A 337 -37.98 -1.64 -0.83
C THR A 337 -37.56 -0.42 0.01
N LEU A 338 -36.35 0.09 -0.21
CA LEU A 338 -35.78 1.25 0.48
C LEU A 338 -35.91 2.55 -0.32
N VAL A 339 -36.15 2.43 -1.63
CA VAL A 339 -36.14 3.57 -2.56
C VAL A 339 -37.50 4.29 -2.54
N THR A 340 -37.47 5.61 -2.36
CA THR A 340 -38.67 6.45 -2.44
C THR A 340 -39.14 6.62 -3.89
N PRO A 341 -40.39 7.08 -4.14
CA PRO A 341 -40.85 7.40 -5.50
C PRO A 341 -39.96 8.40 -6.24
N GLU A 342 -39.23 9.25 -5.51
CA GLU A 342 -38.28 10.24 -6.04
C GLU A 342 -36.90 9.64 -6.34
N GLY A 343 -36.72 8.32 -6.17
CA GLY A 343 -35.45 7.64 -6.42
C GLY A 343 -34.40 7.87 -5.33
N ARG A 344 -34.81 8.19 -4.10
CA ARG A 344 -33.91 8.51 -2.97
C ARG A 344 -33.94 7.41 -1.91
N VAL A 345 -32.92 7.37 -1.07
CA VAL A 345 -32.89 6.53 0.14
C VAL A 345 -32.60 7.42 1.35
N ALA A 346 -33.40 7.24 2.40
CA ALA A 346 -33.25 7.99 3.64
C ALA A 346 -32.48 7.22 4.70
N VAL A 347 -31.67 7.95 5.45
CA VAL A 347 -30.92 7.42 6.59
C VAL A 347 -31.13 8.29 7.83
N LEU A 348 -31.02 7.66 8.99
CA LEU A 348 -30.83 8.30 10.29
C LEU A 348 -29.40 8.04 10.77
N ILE A 349 -28.68 9.11 11.08
CA ILE A 349 -27.28 9.09 11.49
C ILE A 349 -27.17 9.41 12.98
N GLY A 350 -26.31 8.69 13.69
CA GLY A 350 -25.93 8.97 15.07
C GLY A 350 -26.85 8.37 16.14
N MET A 351 -27.60 7.31 15.81
CA MET A 351 -28.39 6.58 16.79
C MET A 351 -27.48 5.77 17.74
N GLU A 352 -27.60 6.00 19.04
CA GLU A 352 -26.83 5.24 20.05
C GLU A 352 -27.33 3.78 20.16
N THR A 353 -26.37 2.87 20.35
CA THR A 353 -26.58 1.44 20.52
C THR A 353 -25.64 0.89 21.59
N ASP A 354 -26.01 -0.20 22.24
CA ASP A 354 -25.19 -0.86 23.26
C ASP A 354 -24.12 -1.79 22.64
N SER A 355 -24.22 -2.08 21.33
CA SER A 355 -23.34 -3.01 20.60
C SER A 355 -22.08 -2.36 20.01
N LEU A 356 -22.04 -1.03 19.94
CA LEU A 356 -20.95 -0.24 19.34
C LEU A 356 -20.59 0.90 20.31
N PRO A 357 -19.29 1.22 20.48
CA PRO A 357 -18.89 2.37 21.26
C PRO A 357 -19.41 3.66 20.61
N SER A 358 -19.86 4.62 21.40
CA SER A 358 -20.26 5.94 20.86
C SER A 358 -19.06 6.82 20.51
N ARG A 359 -17.91 6.55 21.15
CA ARG A 359 -16.65 7.28 21.04
C ARG A 359 -15.47 6.33 21.23
N PHE A 360 -14.36 6.61 20.56
CA PHE A 360 -13.06 5.95 20.78
C PHE A 360 -11.93 6.99 20.67
N THR A 361 -10.72 6.62 21.10
CA THR A 361 -9.59 7.57 21.17
C THR A 361 -8.54 7.26 20.11
N LEU A 362 -8.14 8.28 19.36
CA LEU A 362 -6.96 8.28 18.51
C LEU A 362 -5.88 9.17 19.13
N PRO A 363 -4.61 9.09 18.68
CA PRO A 363 -3.53 9.95 19.19
C PRO A 363 -3.80 11.45 19.10
N GLY A 364 -4.63 11.89 18.15
CA GLY A 364 -5.03 13.30 17.99
C GLY A 364 -6.24 13.75 18.82
N GLY A 365 -6.92 12.85 19.54
CA GLY A 365 -8.13 13.16 20.30
C GLY A 365 -9.23 12.11 20.18
N GLU A 366 -10.43 12.49 20.61
CA GLU A 366 -11.61 11.61 20.60
C GLU A 366 -12.33 11.65 19.26
N VAL A 367 -12.78 10.48 18.80
CA VAL A 367 -13.56 10.28 17.58
C VAL A 367 -14.94 9.76 17.95
N ARG A 368 -16.00 10.34 17.37
CA ARG A 368 -17.36 9.80 17.50
C ARG A 368 -17.62 8.72 16.44
N LEU A 369 -18.12 7.57 16.87
CA LEU A 369 -18.65 6.56 15.95
C LEU A 369 -20.15 6.77 15.78
N LEU A 370 -20.57 7.09 14.55
CA LEU A 370 -21.96 7.40 14.23
C LEU A 370 -22.58 6.28 13.41
N THR A 371 -23.64 5.67 13.94
CA THR A 371 -24.40 4.66 13.19
C THR A 371 -25.14 5.30 12.02
N VAL A 372 -25.23 4.60 10.90
CA VAL A 372 -26.03 4.94 9.73
C VAL A 372 -27.13 3.89 9.61
N LYS A 373 -28.35 4.27 9.95
CA LYS A 373 -29.52 3.40 9.90
C LYS A 373 -30.39 3.75 8.70
N VAL A 374 -30.67 2.79 7.83
CA VAL A 374 -31.60 2.99 6.72
C VAL A 374 -33.05 3.08 7.19
N LEU A 375 -33.81 4.01 6.62
CA LEU A 375 -35.23 4.23 6.90
C LEU A 375 -36.09 3.64 5.79
N MET A 376 -37.21 3.03 6.17
CA MET A 376 -38.24 2.67 5.20
C MET A 376 -38.91 3.96 4.66
N PRO A 377 -39.40 4.00 3.40
CA PRO A 377 -40.08 5.18 2.86
C PRO A 377 -41.24 5.71 3.73
N ALA A 378 -41.97 4.81 4.40
CA ALA A 378 -43.02 5.18 5.35
C ALA A 378 -42.49 5.92 6.60
N GLU A 379 -41.29 5.56 7.07
CA GLU A 379 -40.63 6.20 8.22
C GLU A 379 -40.10 7.58 7.87
N LEU A 380 -39.53 7.74 6.67
CA LEU A 380 -39.17 9.05 6.15
C LEU A 380 -40.41 9.96 6.06
N LYS A 381 -41.49 9.47 5.44
CA LYS A 381 -42.74 10.22 5.32
C LYS A 381 -43.28 10.64 6.69
N TRP A 382 -43.27 9.72 7.66
CA TRP A 382 -43.68 10.02 9.02
C TRP A 382 -42.77 11.06 9.68
N LEU A 383 -41.45 10.91 9.56
CA LEU A 383 -40.46 11.83 10.13
C LEU A 383 -40.64 13.26 9.61
N LEU A 384 -40.87 13.42 8.31
CA LEU A 384 -41.11 14.72 7.67
C LEU A 384 -42.41 15.39 8.14
N GLN A 385 -43.42 14.61 8.55
CA GLN A 385 -44.71 15.13 9.04
C GLN A 385 -44.68 15.59 10.51
N GLN A 386 -43.85 14.96 11.36
CA GLN A 386 -43.84 15.21 12.80
C GLN A 386 -42.96 16.40 13.23
N GLY A 387 -41.96 16.78 12.44
CA GLY A 387 -41.10 17.93 12.72
C GLY A 387 -40.14 17.72 13.91
N LYS A 388 -40.02 18.71 14.80
CA LYS A 388 -39.01 18.73 15.87
C LYS A 388 -39.24 17.58 16.87
N GLY A 389 -38.21 16.77 17.11
CA GLY A 389 -38.27 15.63 18.04
C GLY A 389 -38.66 14.30 17.38
N ALA A 390 -39.04 14.31 16.10
CA ALA A 390 -39.41 13.10 15.35
C ALA A 390 -38.30 12.04 15.35
N ALA A 391 -37.04 12.45 15.17
CA ALA A 391 -35.90 11.54 15.17
C ALA A 391 -35.74 10.80 16.51
N ALA A 392 -35.89 11.50 17.64
CA ALA A 392 -35.79 10.88 18.97
C ALA A 392 -36.94 9.89 19.23
N GLU A 393 -38.15 10.22 18.79
CA GLU A 393 -39.30 9.30 18.88
C GLU A 393 -39.12 8.09 17.96
N LEU A 394 -38.56 8.27 16.76
CA LEU A 394 -38.26 7.18 15.84
C LEU A 394 -37.21 6.22 16.42
N ILE A 395 -36.16 6.76 17.05
CA ILE A 395 -35.16 5.99 17.80
C ILE A 395 -35.81 5.18 18.93
N ARG A 396 -36.73 5.79 19.70
CA ARG A 396 -37.46 5.11 20.77
C ARG A 396 -38.27 3.93 20.22
N ARG A 397 -38.94 4.12 19.09
CA ARG A 397 -39.73 3.08 18.40
C ARG A 397 -38.85 1.94 17.86
N PHE A 398 -37.70 2.27 17.28
CA PHE A 398 -36.70 1.29 16.86
C PHE A 398 -36.24 0.41 18.03
N LYS A 399 -35.88 1.02 19.16
CA LYS A 399 -35.50 0.28 20.37
C LYS A 399 -36.64 -0.62 20.86
N ALA A 400 -37.87 -0.13 20.89
CA ALA A 400 -39.03 -0.91 21.33
C ALA A 400 -39.36 -2.09 20.40
N ALA A 401 -39.09 -1.96 19.09
CA ALA A 401 -39.30 -3.00 18.10
C ALA A 401 -38.14 -4.00 17.99
N GLY A 402 -37.04 -3.82 18.73
CA GLY A 402 -35.81 -4.61 18.58
C GLY A 402 -35.03 -4.29 17.28
N GLU A 403 -35.48 -3.30 16.50
CA GLU A 403 -34.88 -2.86 15.25
C GLU A 403 -33.90 -1.72 15.51
N THR A 404 -32.90 -1.92 16.38
CA THR A 404 -32.00 -0.87 16.94
C THR A 404 -31.22 -0.08 15.86
N HIS A 405 -29.90 -0.21 15.77
CA HIS A 405 -29.09 0.47 14.75
C HIS A 405 -28.98 -0.36 13.45
N LEU A 406 -29.37 -1.64 13.50
CA LEU A 406 -29.29 -2.56 12.36
C LEU A 406 -30.08 -2.04 11.15
N SER A 407 -29.48 -2.17 9.98
CA SER A 407 -30.07 -1.82 8.69
C SER A 407 -30.38 -3.10 7.90
N ARG A 408 -31.60 -3.15 7.33
CA ARG A 408 -32.10 -4.28 6.55
C ARG A 408 -32.60 -3.77 5.21
N SER A 409 -32.44 -4.55 4.16
CA SER A 409 -33.03 -4.28 2.85
C SER A 409 -34.55 -4.20 2.92
N TRP A 410 -35.18 -4.90 3.87
CA TRP A 410 -36.61 -4.81 4.14
C TRP A 410 -36.95 -5.14 5.59
N ARG A 411 -37.95 -4.43 6.14
CA ARG A 411 -38.64 -4.74 7.40
C ARG A 411 -39.98 -4.01 7.48
N GLN A 412 -40.82 -4.40 8.45
CA GLN A 412 -42.00 -3.61 8.80
C GLN A 412 -41.56 -2.24 9.35
N PRO A 413 -42.15 -1.13 8.89
CA PRO A 413 -41.93 0.19 9.48
C PRO A 413 -42.30 0.22 10.96
N VAL A 414 -41.57 0.97 11.79
CA VAL A 414 -41.91 1.15 13.22
C VAL A 414 -42.93 2.28 13.45
N VAL A 415 -43.54 2.76 12.37
CA VAL A 415 -44.54 3.82 12.34
C VAL A 415 -45.78 3.33 11.60
N SER A 416 -46.92 3.88 11.99
CA SER A 416 -48.24 3.55 11.45
C SER A 416 -48.60 4.38 10.23
#